data_AF-A2Z9L4-F1
#
_entry.id   AF-A2Z9L4-F1
#
_cell.length_a   1.000
_cell.length_b   1.000
_cell.length_c   1.000
_cell.angle_alpha   90.00
_cell.angle_beta   90.00
_cell.angle_gamma   90.00
#
_symmetry.space_group_name_H-M   'P 1'
#
loop_
_entity.id
_entity.type
_entity.pdbx_description
1 polymer ?
#
loop_
_entity_poly.entity_id
_entity_poly.type
_entity_poly.pdbx_seq_one_letter_code
_entity_poly.pdbx_strand_id
1 'polypeptide(L)'
;MAGHDELKLLGTWASPYVSRVKLALHLKGLSYEYVVEEDHFNNKSELLLSSNQLVPSWKQAFSGKTGEEKAEGMRHMLAAVDALEAAMEEWSKGKPFFGGDAVGFLDVALGGLLSWLHGTEELCGAKILDAAKTPLLSAWARRFGEMDAAKVALPDVCKLVEFAKMRRVQLEAAMAATTVSRN
;
A
#
# COMPACT_ATOMS: atom_id res chain seq x y z
N MET A 1 19.87 -17.62 30.96
CA MET A 1 19.58 -16.21 30.61
C MET A 1 19.75 -16.11 29.10
N ALA A 2 18.66 -16.31 28.32
CA ALA A 2 18.72 -16.21 26.86
C ALA A 2 18.79 -14.72 26.47
N GLY A 3 19.69 -14.37 25.55
CA GLY A 3 19.84 -13.01 25.06
C GLY A 3 18.53 -12.51 24.46
N HIS A 4 18.07 -11.35 24.91
CA HIS A 4 17.06 -10.59 24.20
C HIS A 4 17.71 -10.11 22.90
N ASP A 5 17.54 -10.88 21.81
CA ASP A 5 17.90 -10.41 20.48
C ASP A 5 17.02 -9.19 20.17
N GLU A 6 17.66 -8.02 20.10
CA GLU A 6 17.04 -6.75 19.76
C GLU A 6 16.54 -6.80 18.30
N LEU A 7 15.21 -6.78 18.10
CA LEU A 7 14.63 -6.89 16.77
C LEU A 7 14.82 -5.57 16.01
N LYS A 8 15.46 -5.63 14.84
CA LYS A 8 15.63 -4.48 13.94
C LYS A 8 14.79 -4.63 12.69
N LEU A 9 14.06 -3.58 12.32
CA LEU A 9 13.30 -3.50 11.08
C LEU A 9 13.97 -2.50 10.14
N LEU A 10 14.55 -3.02 9.05
CA LEU A 10 15.13 -2.22 7.99
C LEU A 10 14.09 -1.93 6.91
N GLY A 11 13.99 -0.67 6.47
CA GLY A 11 13.27 -0.35 5.24
C GLY A 11 12.78 1.09 5.14
N THR A 12 12.18 1.42 4.01
CA THR A 12 11.65 2.77 3.76
C THR A 12 10.28 2.99 4.38
N TRP A 13 10.06 4.17 4.96
CA TRP A 13 8.80 4.61 5.55
C TRP A 13 7.61 4.60 4.58
N ALA A 14 7.85 4.84 3.29
CA ALA A 14 6.82 4.85 2.25
C ALA A 14 6.48 3.44 1.73
N SER A 15 7.14 2.38 2.19
CA SER A 15 6.91 1.03 1.68
C SER A 15 5.68 0.39 2.33
N PRO A 16 4.65 -0.04 1.55
CA PRO A 16 3.51 -0.74 2.11
C PRO A 16 3.88 -2.10 2.71
N TYR A 17 4.98 -2.70 2.25
CA TYR A 17 5.50 -3.95 2.81
C TYR A 17 6.10 -3.75 4.20
N VAL A 18 6.78 -2.62 4.42
CA VAL A 18 7.28 -2.24 5.76
C VAL A 18 6.09 -1.95 6.68
N SER A 19 5.05 -1.26 6.20
CA SER A 19 3.81 -1.04 6.97
C SER A 19 3.17 -2.34 7.45
N ARG A 20 3.13 -3.39 6.62
CA ARG A 20 2.63 -4.73 7.02
C ARG A 20 3.42 -5.31 8.19
N VAL A 21 4.74 -5.20 8.16
CA VAL A 21 5.61 -5.71 9.23
C VAL A 21 5.43 -4.90 10.51
N LYS A 22 5.38 -3.56 10.40
CA LYS A 22 5.10 -2.67 11.54
C LYS A 22 3.75 -2.99 12.20
N LEU A 23 2.71 -3.21 11.39
CA LEU A 23 1.39 -3.63 11.85
C LEU A 23 1.47 -4.96 12.63
N ALA A 24 2.11 -5.97 12.04
CA ALA A 24 2.22 -7.29 12.66
C ALA A 24 3.01 -7.25 13.99
N LEU A 25 4.12 -6.50 14.05
CA LEU A 25 4.91 -6.33 15.26
C LEU A 25 4.10 -5.64 16.36
N HIS A 26 3.38 -4.57 16.03
CA HIS A 26 2.56 -3.84 16.98
C HIS A 26 1.39 -4.68 17.51
N LEU A 27 0.69 -5.41 16.63
CA LEU A 27 -0.40 -6.32 17.02
C LEU A 27 0.08 -7.46 17.93
N LYS A 28 1.37 -7.82 17.85
CA LYS A 28 1.99 -8.84 18.72
C LYS A 28 2.66 -8.25 19.97
N GLY A 29 2.63 -6.93 20.16
CA GLY A 29 3.29 -6.27 21.29
C GLY A 29 4.81 -6.40 21.26
N LEU A 30 5.41 -6.61 20.08
CA LEU A 30 6.85 -6.75 19.93
C LEU A 30 7.50 -5.38 19.70
N SER A 31 8.48 -5.05 20.53
CA SER A 31 9.33 -3.87 20.36
C SER A 31 10.39 -4.12 19.28
N TYR A 32 10.76 -3.07 18.56
CA TYR A 32 11.78 -3.11 17.53
C TYR A 32 12.44 -1.76 17.33
N GLU A 33 13.70 -1.78 16.90
CA GLU A 33 14.39 -0.61 16.37
C GLU A 33 14.03 -0.45 14.88
N TYR A 34 13.51 0.71 14.50
CA TYR A 34 13.24 1.01 13.09
C TYR A 34 14.43 1.73 12.47
N VAL A 35 15.09 1.08 11.52
CA VAL A 35 16.23 1.64 10.79
C VAL A 35 15.76 2.00 9.38
N VAL A 36 15.80 3.30 9.08
CA VAL A 36 15.38 3.83 7.78
C VAL A 36 16.49 3.57 6.77
N GLU A 37 16.15 2.80 5.74
CA GLU A 37 17.02 2.61 4.58
C GLU A 37 16.73 3.67 3.52
N GLU A 38 17.77 4.14 2.82
CA GLU A 38 17.63 5.07 1.71
C GLU A 38 16.99 4.40 0.49
N ASP A 39 16.20 5.19 -0.24
CA ASP A 39 15.25 4.74 -1.24
C ASP A 39 15.87 4.25 -2.57
N HIS A 40 16.53 3.11 -2.53
CA HIS A 40 17.06 2.41 -3.71
C HIS A 40 15.98 1.60 -4.43
N PHE A 41 14.91 2.26 -4.88
CA PHE A 41 13.81 1.65 -5.63
C PHE A 41 14.22 1.03 -7.00
N ASN A 42 15.47 1.21 -7.43
CA ASN A 42 15.92 0.89 -8.80
C ASN A 42 16.43 -0.54 -9.04
N ASN A 43 16.31 -1.47 -8.08
CA ASN A 43 16.72 -2.87 -8.28
C ASN A 43 15.74 -3.87 -7.64
N LYS A 44 14.47 -3.89 -8.08
CA LYS A 44 13.51 -4.93 -7.69
C LYS A 44 13.58 -6.10 -8.67
N SER A 45 13.63 -7.33 -8.16
CA SER A 45 13.54 -8.53 -9.00
C SER A 45 12.16 -8.62 -9.67
N GLU A 46 12.10 -9.19 -10.88
CA GLU A 46 10.84 -9.38 -11.62
C GLU A 46 9.79 -10.18 -10.82
N LEU A 47 10.24 -11.11 -9.96
CA LEU A 47 9.37 -11.91 -9.09
C LEU A 47 8.63 -11.06 -8.04
N LEU A 48 9.28 -10.03 -7.50
CA LEU A 48 8.65 -9.10 -6.56
C LEU A 48 7.63 -8.18 -7.26
N LEU A 49 7.86 -7.89 -8.54
CA LEU A 49 6.93 -7.11 -9.36
C LEU A 49 5.71 -7.95 -9.76
N SER A 50 5.85 -9.24 -10.08
CA SER A 50 4.73 -10.08 -10.55
C SER A 50 3.80 -10.58 -9.43
N SER A 51 4.29 -10.72 -8.19
CA SER A 51 3.57 -11.45 -7.13
C SER A 51 2.51 -10.66 -6.36
N ASN A 52 2.23 -9.40 -6.69
CA ASN A 52 1.29 -8.56 -5.95
C ASN A 52 0.40 -7.74 -6.88
N GLN A 53 -0.67 -8.31 -7.45
CA GLN A 53 -1.46 -7.71 -8.55
C GLN A 53 -1.89 -6.24 -8.35
N LEU A 54 -2.08 -5.79 -7.11
CA LEU A 54 -2.40 -4.39 -6.80
C LEU A 54 -1.24 -3.44 -7.10
N VAL A 55 0.03 -3.82 -6.84
CA VAL A 55 1.20 -2.93 -6.98
C VAL A 55 1.60 -2.66 -8.43
N PRO A 56 1.61 -3.63 -9.36
CA PRO A 56 1.78 -3.40 -10.80
C PRO A 56 0.67 -2.58 -11.40
N SER A 57 -0.60 -2.86 -11.05
CA SER A 57 -1.76 -2.08 -11.51
C SER A 57 -1.63 -0.63 -11.06
N TRP A 58 -1.17 -0.41 -9.83
CA TRP A 58 -0.79 0.90 -9.33
C TRP A 58 0.35 1.55 -10.10
N LYS A 59 1.46 0.85 -10.28
CA LYS A 59 2.60 1.35 -11.04
C LYS A 59 2.16 1.76 -12.44
N GLN A 60 1.27 1.00 -13.07
CA GLN A 60 0.72 1.28 -14.39
C GLN A 60 -0.24 2.49 -14.37
N ALA A 61 -1.14 2.57 -13.39
CA ALA A 61 -2.06 3.69 -13.20
C ALA A 61 -1.32 5.03 -13.03
N PHE A 62 -0.16 5.01 -12.36
CA PHE A 62 0.59 6.22 -12.02
C PHE A 62 1.78 6.54 -12.94
N SER A 63 2.47 5.51 -13.43
CA SER A 63 3.68 5.62 -14.26
C SER A 63 3.47 5.18 -15.71
N GLY A 64 2.22 4.92 -16.11
CA GLY A 64 1.87 4.70 -17.51
C GLY A 64 2.29 5.90 -18.37
N LYS A 65 2.91 5.62 -19.50
CA LYS A 65 3.40 6.60 -20.48
C LYS A 65 2.24 7.22 -21.27
N THR A 66 1.11 6.51 -21.38
CA THR A 66 -0.07 6.94 -22.12
C THR A 66 -1.30 7.05 -21.22
N GLY A 67 -2.31 7.79 -21.65
CA GLY A 67 -3.60 7.86 -20.95
C GLY A 67 -4.30 6.48 -20.89
N GLU A 68 -4.12 5.65 -21.92
CA GLU A 68 -4.70 4.31 -22.01
C GLU A 68 -4.08 3.34 -20.99
N GLU A 69 -2.74 3.35 -20.83
CA GLU A 69 -2.07 2.54 -19.81
C GLU A 69 -2.55 2.90 -18.40
N LYS A 70 -2.73 4.21 -18.13
CA LYS A 70 -3.24 4.68 -16.85
C LYS A 70 -4.68 4.23 -16.61
N ALA A 71 -5.52 4.29 -17.64
CA ALA A 71 -6.92 3.85 -17.57
C ALA A 71 -7.04 2.33 -17.33
N GLU A 72 -6.22 1.51 -18.01
CA GLU A 72 -6.17 0.06 -17.76
C GLU A 72 -5.73 -0.26 -16.33
N GLY A 73 -4.66 0.39 -15.85
CA GLY A 73 -4.19 0.22 -14.47
C GLY A 73 -5.28 0.56 -13.45
N MET A 74 -6.05 1.62 -13.69
CA MET A 74 -7.21 1.98 -12.85
C MET A 74 -8.34 0.95 -12.94
N ARG A 75 -8.64 0.41 -14.13
CA ARG A 75 -9.65 -0.65 -14.27
C ARG A 75 -9.28 -1.91 -13.49
N HIS A 76 -8.03 -2.35 -13.58
CA HIS A 76 -7.54 -3.49 -12.79
C HIS A 76 -7.61 -3.22 -11.29
N MET A 77 -7.30 -2.00 -10.86
CA MET A 77 -7.40 -1.61 -9.46
C MET A 77 -8.84 -1.69 -8.94
N LEU A 78 -9.80 -1.15 -9.69
CA LEU A 78 -11.23 -1.21 -9.32
C LEU A 78 -11.74 -2.65 -9.30
N ALA A 79 -11.38 -3.46 -10.29
CA ALA A 79 -11.76 -4.88 -10.31
C ALA A 79 -11.19 -5.67 -9.12
N ALA A 80 -9.96 -5.36 -8.69
CA ALA A 80 -9.38 -5.96 -7.48
C ALA A 80 -10.11 -5.53 -6.20
N VAL A 81 -10.59 -4.29 -6.15
CA VAL A 81 -11.40 -3.78 -5.03
C VAL A 81 -12.76 -4.46 -4.97
N ASP A 82 -13.44 -4.64 -6.10
CA ASP A 82 -14.70 -5.38 -6.18
C ASP A 82 -14.51 -6.84 -5.70
N ALA A 83 -13.41 -7.48 -6.10
CA ALA A 83 -13.09 -8.84 -5.65
C ALA A 83 -12.81 -8.91 -4.13
N LEU A 84 -12.16 -7.90 -3.56
CA LEU A 84 -11.91 -7.81 -2.12
C LEU A 84 -13.20 -7.56 -1.32
N GLU A 85 -14.15 -6.80 -1.87
CA GLU A 85 -15.46 -6.60 -1.25
C GLU A 85 -16.22 -7.93 -1.14
N ALA A 86 -16.28 -8.69 -2.24
CA ALA A 86 -16.91 -10.01 -2.26
C ALA A 86 -16.22 -10.99 -1.29
N ALA A 87 -14.89 -11.00 -1.25
CA ALA A 87 -14.13 -11.81 -0.30
C ALA A 87 -14.41 -11.38 1.15
N MET A 88 -14.61 -10.08 1.40
CA MET A 88 -14.94 -9.58 2.74
C MET A 88 -16.31 -10.09 3.18
N GLU A 89 -17.31 -10.07 2.31
CA GLU A 89 -18.63 -10.62 2.60
C GLU A 89 -18.55 -12.11 2.98
N GLU A 90 -17.84 -12.90 2.17
CA GLU A 90 -17.72 -14.34 2.35
C GLU A 90 -16.94 -14.70 3.62
N TRP A 91 -15.78 -14.08 3.84
CA TRP A 91 -14.82 -14.54 4.85
C TRP A 91 -15.05 -13.92 6.22
N SER A 92 -15.56 -12.68 6.26
CA SER A 92 -15.85 -12.03 7.53
C SER A 92 -17.01 -12.70 8.26
N LYS A 93 -17.95 -13.35 7.54
CA LYS A 93 -19.20 -13.87 8.11
C LYS A 93 -19.98 -12.80 8.87
N GLY A 94 -19.98 -11.57 8.34
CA GLY A 94 -20.63 -10.40 8.95
C GLY A 94 -19.85 -9.77 10.10
N LYS A 95 -18.58 -10.14 10.29
CA LYS A 95 -17.72 -9.62 11.34
C LYS A 95 -16.87 -8.43 10.86
N PRO A 96 -16.22 -7.69 11.79
CA PRO A 96 -15.54 -6.44 11.46
C PRO A 96 -14.30 -6.56 10.55
N PHE A 97 -13.68 -7.74 10.47
CA PHE A 97 -12.42 -7.98 9.78
C PHE A 97 -12.50 -9.20 8.85
N PHE A 98 -11.55 -9.31 7.91
CA PHE A 98 -11.40 -10.53 7.11
C PHE A 98 -11.06 -11.75 7.98
N GLY A 99 -10.36 -11.53 9.09
CA GLY A 99 -10.12 -12.53 10.14
C GLY A 99 -11.32 -12.82 11.05
N GLY A 100 -12.50 -12.27 10.76
CA GLY A 100 -13.67 -12.39 11.60
C GLY A 100 -13.70 -11.33 12.70
N ASP A 101 -13.67 -11.77 13.96
CA ASP A 101 -13.72 -10.88 15.14
C ASP A 101 -12.39 -10.15 15.41
N ALA A 102 -11.28 -10.62 14.82
CA ALA A 102 -9.95 -10.06 15.02
C ALA A 102 -9.24 -9.83 13.69
N VAL A 103 -8.23 -8.95 13.71
CA VAL A 103 -7.36 -8.69 12.56
C VAL A 103 -6.66 -9.98 12.14
N GLY A 104 -6.93 -10.41 10.91
CA GLY A 104 -6.31 -11.57 10.27
C GLY A 104 -5.18 -11.18 9.32
N PHE A 105 -4.68 -12.17 8.60
CA PHE A 105 -3.61 -11.99 7.61
C PHE A 105 -4.00 -10.99 6.51
N LEU A 106 -5.20 -11.11 5.95
CA LEU A 106 -5.64 -10.27 4.85
C LEU A 106 -5.87 -8.82 5.30
N ASP A 107 -6.33 -8.61 6.54
CA ASP A 107 -6.44 -7.28 7.14
C ASP A 107 -5.07 -6.59 7.25
N VAL A 108 -4.01 -7.30 7.65
CA VAL A 108 -2.66 -6.75 7.67
C VAL A 108 -2.14 -6.49 6.26
N ALA A 109 -2.35 -7.44 5.34
CA ALA A 109 -1.85 -7.35 3.97
C ALA A 109 -2.45 -6.16 3.19
N LEU A 110 -3.77 -5.97 3.30
CA LEU A 110 -4.50 -4.85 2.71
C LEU A 110 -4.27 -3.57 3.53
N GLY A 111 -4.29 -3.66 4.86
CA GLY A 111 -4.09 -2.54 5.77
C GLY A 111 -2.76 -1.82 5.56
N GLY A 112 -1.68 -2.55 5.26
CA GLY A 112 -0.39 -1.94 4.92
C GLY A 112 -0.40 -1.09 3.64
N LEU A 113 -1.43 -1.24 2.79
CA LEU A 113 -1.65 -0.42 1.58
C LEU A 113 -2.60 0.76 1.84
N LEU A 114 -3.23 0.87 3.02
CA LEU A 114 -4.35 1.78 3.25
C LEU A 114 -4.01 3.27 3.03
N SER A 115 -2.89 3.76 3.59
CA SER A 115 -2.45 5.15 3.35
C SER A 115 -2.21 5.45 1.88
N TRP A 116 -1.71 4.44 1.17
CA TRP A 116 -1.43 4.51 -0.25
C TRP A 116 -2.74 4.57 -1.05
N LEU A 117 -3.74 3.72 -0.73
CA LEU A 117 -5.07 3.79 -1.32
C LEU A 117 -5.67 5.19 -1.18
N HIS A 118 -5.68 5.76 0.02
CA HIS A 118 -6.16 7.14 0.24
C HIS A 118 -5.35 8.18 -0.51
N GLY A 119 -4.03 8.05 -0.55
CA GLY A 119 -3.17 8.93 -1.35
C GLY A 119 -3.48 8.86 -2.85
N THR A 120 -3.90 7.70 -3.36
CA THR A 120 -4.36 7.57 -4.74
C THR A 120 -5.67 8.26 -4.99
N GLU A 121 -6.61 8.17 -4.04
CA GLU A 121 -7.88 8.88 -4.14
C GLU A 121 -7.64 10.38 -4.27
N GLU A 122 -6.69 10.93 -3.51
CA GLU A 122 -6.27 12.34 -3.61
C GLU A 122 -5.57 12.65 -4.94
N LEU A 123 -4.64 11.82 -5.38
CA LEU A 123 -3.87 12.05 -6.62
C LEU A 123 -4.71 11.95 -7.89
N CYS A 124 -5.72 11.06 -7.89
CA CYS A 124 -6.53 10.77 -9.07
C CYS A 124 -7.93 11.42 -9.03
N GLY A 125 -8.36 11.92 -7.86
CA GLY A 125 -9.72 12.43 -7.66
C GLY A 125 -10.81 11.36 -7.73
N ALA A 126 -10.44 10.07 -7.71
CA ALA A 126 -11.35 8.94 -7.80
C ALA A 126 -11.48 8.26 -6.43
N LYS A 127 -12.71 7.94 -6.01
CA LYS A 127 -12.94 7.15 -4.80
C LYS A 127 -12.70 5.68 -5.13
N ILE A 128 -11.73 5.08 -4.45
CA ILE A 128 -11.40 3.66 -4.57
C ILE A 128 -12.25 2.87 -3.58
N LEU A 129 -12.31 3.34 -2.33
CA LEU A 129 -13.10 2.69 -1.27
C LEU A 129 -14.43 3.41 -1.08
N ASP A 130 -15.24 3.41 -2.15
CA ASP A 130 -16.52 4.09 -2.19
C ASP A 130 -17.58 3.32 -1.39
N ALA A 131 -18.12 3.93 -0.33
CA ALA A 131 -19.17 3.33 0.49
C ALA A 131 -20.44 2.96 -0.31
N ALA A 132 -20.69 3.60 -1.46
CA ALA A 132 -21.82 3.26 -2.33
C ALA A 132 -21.61 1.97 -3.13
N LYS A 133 -20.35 1.56 -3.36
CA LYS A 133 -20.00 0.40 -4.20
C LYS A 133 -19.41 -0.74 -3.38
N THR A 134 -18.53 -0.40 -2.45
CA THR A 134 -17.82 -1.31 -1.56
C THR A 134 -18.03 -0.93 -0.10
N PRO A 135 -19.27 -1.04 0.42
CA PRO A 135 -19.63 -0.63 1.78
C PRO A 135 -18.85 -1.39 2.87
N LEU A 136 -18.57 -2.69 2.69
CA LEU A 136 -17.86 -3.50 3.67
C LEU A 136 -16.40 -3.05 3.78
N LEU A 137 -15.71 -2.90 2.65
CA LEU A 137 -14.34 -2.39 2.60
C LEU A 137 -14.24 -0.95 3.09
N SER A 138 -15.22 -0.10 2.78
CA SER A 138 -15.23 1.29 3.28
C SER A 138 -15.37 1.32 4.82
N ALA A 139 -16.26 0.50 5.37
CA ALA A 139 -16.43 0.36 6.82
C ALA A 139 -15.19 -0.25 7.50
N TRP A 140 -14.59 -1.27 6.86
CA TRP A 140 -13.34 -1.89 7.28
C TRP A 140 -12.19 -0.89 7.31
N ALA A 141 -11.99 -0.12 6.25
CA ALA A 141 -10.91 0.84 6.12
C ALA A 141 -10.93 1.89 7.24
N ARG A 142 -12.12 2.44 7.53
CA ARG A 142 -12.31 3.36 8.65
C ARG A 142 -11.93 2.71 9.99
N ARG A 143 -12.46 1.52 10.25
CA ARG A 143 -12.20 0.78 11.50
C ARG A 143 -10.72 0.43 11.67
N PHE A 144 -10.10 -0.08 10.61
CA PHE A 144 -8.70 -0.45 10.61
C PHE A 144 -7.81 0.77 10.83
N GLY A 145 -8.08 1.88 10.14
CA GLY A 145 -7.35 3.14 10.30
C GLY A 145 -7.46 3.77 11.70
N GLU A 146 -8.54 3.49 12.43
CA GLU A 146 -8.73 3.96 13.81
C GLU A 146 -7.92 3.17 14.85
N MET A 147 -7.37 2.00 14.49
CA MET A 147 -6.56 1.18 15.40
C MET A 147 -5.23 1.85 15.75
N ASP A 148 -4.79 1.69 17.00
CA ASP A 148 -3.48 2.22 17.45
C ASP A 148 -2.32 1.63 16.63
N ALA A 149 -2.41 0.32 16.30
CA ALA A 149 -1.46 -0.34 15.41
C ALA A 149 -1.36 0.35 14.04
N ALA A 150 -2.51 0.76 13.46
CA ALA A 150 -2.53 1.41 12.17
C ALA A 150 -1.99 2.84 12.26
N LYS A 151 -2.39 3.62 13.27
CA LYS A 151 -1.88 4.99 13.48
C LYS A 151 -0.36 5.04 13.68
N VAL A 152 0.22 4.01 14.29
CA VAL A 152 1.67 3.89 14.48
C VAL A 152 2.39 3.37 13.23
N ALA A 153 1.80 2.37 12.55
CA ALA A 153 2.48 1.68 11.45
C ALA A 153 2.35 2.38 10.11
N LEU A 154 1.22 3.04 9.86
CA LEU A 154 0.89 3.59 8.55
C LEU A 154 1.50 4.97 8.34
N PRO A 155 2.04 5.25 7.15
CA PRO A 155 2.57 6.57 6.83
C PRO A 155 1.45 7.61 6.71
N ASP A 156 1.78 8.86 7.01
CA ASP A 156 0.91 10.01 6.79
C ASP A 156 0.57 10.16 5.30
N VAL A 157 -0.72 10.29 4.98
CA VAL A 157 -1.22 10.32 3.61
C VAL A 157 -0.70 11.55 2.86
N CYS A 158 -0.70 12.74 3.49
CA CYS A 158 -0.22 13.95 2.84
C CYS A 158 1.27 13.86 2.49
N LYS A 159 2.11 13.38 3.42
CA LYS A 159 3.54 13.14 3.15
C LYS A 159 3.75 12.15 2.02
N LEU A 160 2.94 11.10 1.96
CA LEU A 160 2.98 10.06 0.94
C LEU A 160 2.63 10.62 -0.45
N VAL A 161 1.61 11.47 -0.52
CA VAL A 161 1.17 12.15 -1.75
C VAL A 161 2.27 13.08 -2.26
N GLU A 162 2.87 13.90 -1.39
CA GLU A 162 3.99 14.76 -1.76
C GLU A 162 5.22 13.97 -2.21
N PHE A 163 5.54 12.87 -1.50
CA PHE A 163 6.58 11.94 -1.92
C PHE A 163 6.30 11.36 -3.31
N ALA A 164 5.06 10.95 -3.60
CA ALA A 164 4.68 10.42 -4.91
C ALA A 164 4.80 11.46 -6.03
N LYS A 165 4.38 12.70 -5.80
CA LYS A 165 4.54 13.81 -6.75
C LYS A 165 6.01 14.07 -7.05
N MET A 166 6.84 14.18 -6.00
CA MET A 166 8.29 14.40 -6.14
C MET A 166 8.97 13.27 -6.93
N ARG A 167 8.63 12.02 -6.62
CA ARG A 167 9.16 10.83 -7.31
C ARG A 167 8.77 10.79 -8.79
N ARG A 168 7.55 11.20 -9.13
CA ARG A 168 7.11 11.28 -10.52
C ARG A 168 7.95 12.28 -11.33
N VAL A 169 8.20 13.47 -10.78
CA VAL A 169 9.05 14.48 -11.41
C VAL A 169 10.48 13.95 -11.62
N GLN A 170 11.06 13.28 -10.62
CA GLN A 170 12.39 12.67 -10.73
C GLN A 170 12.46 11.59 -11.82
N LEU A 171 11.44 10.74 -11.92
CA LEU A 171 11.36 9.69 -12.95
C LEU A 171 11.25 10.29 -14.35
N GLU A 172 10.39 11.31 -14.53
CA GLU A 172 10.23 12.02 -15.79
C GLU A 172 11.55 12.70 -16.22
N ALA A 173 12.26 13.36 -15.28
CA ALA A 173 13.56 13.96 -15.53
C ALA A 173 14.65 12.94 -15.89
N ALA A 174 14.72 11.79 -15.20
CA ALA A 174 15.68 10.72 -15.49
C ALA A 174 15.43 10.08 -16.87
N MET A 175 14.15 9.89 -17.25
CA MET A 175 13.79 9.40 -18.58
C MET A 175 14.16 10.39 -19.69
N ALA A 176 13.94 11.68 -19.47
CA ALA A 176 14.37 12.73 -20.39
C ALA A 176 15.89 12.74 -20.57
N ALA A 177 16.65 12.68 -19.47
CA ALA A 177 18.12 12.63 -19.51
C ALA A 177 18.65 11.38 -20.24
N THR A 178 18.02 10.21 -20.03
CA THR A 178 18.38 8.97 -20.72
C THR A 178 18.11 9.06 -22.22
N THR A 179 17.02 9.73 -22.62
CA THR A 179 16.66 9.94 -24.03
C THR A 179 17.62 10.90 -24.72
N VAL A 180 18.07 11.96 -24.03
CA VAL A 180 19.07 12.90 -24.54
C VAL A 180 20.45 12.25 -24.70
N SER A 181 20.86 11.34 -23.81
CA SER A 181 22.16 10.64 -23.91
C SER A 181 22.27 9.62 -25.05
N ARG A 182 21.13 9.24 -25.66
CA ARG A 182 21.04 8.24 -26.74
C ARG A 182 20.95 8.83 -28.14
N ASN A 183 20.78 10.15 -28.26
CA ASN A 183 20.82 10.90 -29.52
C ASN A 183 22.15 11.63 -29.67
#